data_AF-A0A4Y9Z6X1-F1
#
_entry.id   AF-A0A4Y9Z6X1-F1
#
_cell.length_a   1.000
_cell.length_b   1.000
_cell.length_c   1.000
_cell.angle_alpha   90.00
_cell.angle_beta   90.00
_cell.angle_gamma   90.00
#
_symmetry.space_group_name_H-M   'P 1'
#
loop_
_entity.id
_entity.type
_entity.pdbx_description
1 polymer ?
#
loop_
_entity_poly.entity_id
_entity_poly.type
_entity_poly.pdbx_seq_one_letter_code
_entity_poly.pdbx_strand_id
1 'polypeptide(L)'
;MGILEVQAICSLSKHLKTDLSPDSRTMSRGALYFIRMSTKMFFPSFPFTERQDVYPEIDPEVQYASKTHKGKVVFITGASRGIGEELAVTYAKAGASLILAARTQKAMDEVKAKILRQVPSAHVLTVPTDVVDLWQVEAAVKAGIERFGKLDIVIANAGKADDVTQSISEKDPLEWWKIVEVNVRGVYNVAHFALPYLSKANGYFLVTSSMAGTARYQYGSPYSISKEAVNAFVEYVALEFPMVKTFALHPGVVDTEMTRGTRFPPTENVRLAPAAYLYLTAGKADWLSGRYISVTWDMGELQSVWKDKILESDAFVSRITVPV
;
A
#
# COMPACT_ATOMS: atom_id res chain seq x y z
N MET A 1 34.04 -12.50 -29.32
CA MET A 1 33.56 -12.38 -27.92
C MET A 1 32.92 -11.01 -27.78
N GLY A 2 31.60 -10.80 -27.82
CA GLY A 2 30.43 -11.66 -27.80
C GLY A 2 29.30 -10.81 -27.21
N ILE A 3 28.68 -9.96 -28.05
CA ILE A 3 27.45 -9.22 -27.73
C ILE A 3 26.31 -10.07 -28.26
N LEU A 4 25.43 -10.54 -27.36
CA LEU A 4 24.27 -11.35 -27.71
C LEU A 4 23.03 -10.46 -27.78
N GLU A 5 22.44 -10.46 -28.97
CA GLU A 5 21.15 -9.91 -29.35
C GLU A 5 20.01 -10.51 -28.53
N VAL A 6 19.01 -9.69 -28.19
CA VAL A 6 17.68 -10.17 -27.77
C VAL A 6 16.66 -9.64 -28.77
N GLN A 7 16.43 -10.42 -29.83
CA GLN A 7 15.26 -10.33 -30.71
C GLN A 7 14.34 -11.52 -30.42
N ALA A 8 13.20 -11.27 -29.78
CA ALA A 8 11.95 -12.03 -29.86
C ALA A 8 10.96 -11.28 -28.94
N ILE A 9 9.85 -10.70 -29.43
CA ILE A 9 8.56 -11.37 -29.60
C ILE A 9 7.76 -10.55 -30.63
N CYS A 10 7.53 -11.11 -31.82
CA CYS A 10 6.48 -10.70 -32.76
C CYS A 10 6.26 -11.84 -33.76
N SER A 11 5.57 -12.88 -33.33
CA SER A 11 5.08 -13.93 -34.24
C SER A 11 3.82 -14.58 -33.66
N LEU A 12 2.70 -13.87 -33.75
CA LEU A 12 1.36 -14.44 -33.60
C LEU A 12 0.32 -13.51 -34.24
N SER A 13 0.37 -13.37 -35.57
CA SER A 13 -0.76 -12.81 -36.34
C SER A 13 -0.75 -13.21 -37.83
N LYS A 14 -0.40 -14.45 -38.14
CA LYS A 14 -0.68 -15.02 -39.46
C LYS A 14 -1.65 -16.16 -39.31
N HIS A 15 -2.95 -15.86 -39.34
CA HIS A 15 -4.03 -16.70 -39.89
C HIS A 15 -5.35 -15.92 -39.75
N LEU A 16 -5.67 -15.09 -40.75
CA LEU A 16 -7.03 -14.82 -41.21
C LEU A 16 -6.96 -14.13 -42.59
N LYS A 17 -7.61 -14.79 -43.54
CA LYS A 17 -7.68 -14.54 -44.99
C LYS A 17 -8.39 -13.21 -45.29
N THR A 18 -7.77 -12.33 -46.08
CA THR A 18 -8.20 -11.92 -47.45
C THR A 18 -9.70 -11.73 -47.65
N ASP A 19 -10.15 -10.47 -47.70
CA ASP A 19 -10.83 -9.88 -48.86
C ASP A 19 -11.03 -8.37 -48.65
N LEU A 20 -10.55 -7.57 -49.61
CA LEU A 20 -11.19 -6.38 -50.22
C LEU A 20 -10.14 -5.51 -50.95
N SER A 21 -10.53 -5.09 -52.16
CA SER A 21 -9.74 -4.46 -53.22
C SER A 21 -9.42 -2.95 -52.97
N PRO A 22 -8.63 -2.28 -53.84
CA PRO A 22 -7.74 -1.20 -53.47
C PRO A 22 -8.43 0.16 -53.42
N ASP A 23 -8.29 0.87 -52.30
CA ASP A 23 -8.27 2.31 -52.35
C ASP A 23 -7.03 2.85 -51.65
N SER A 24 -6.31 3.67 -52.39
CA SER A 24 -4.97 4.13 -52.08
C SER A 24 -5.06 5.58 -51.65
N ARG A 25 -4.76 5.84 -50.37
CA ARG A 25 -3.81 6.90 -49.98
C ARG A 25 -3.62 6.96 -48.46
N THR A 26 -2.34 7.08 -48.11
CA THR A 26 -1.77 7.54 -46.84
C THR A 26 -1.86 6.60 -45.63
N MET A 27 -0.98 5.60 -45.60
CA MET A 27 -0.29 5.23 -44.36
C MET A 27 0.45 6.48 -43.83
N SER A 28 -0.11 7.16 -42.83
CA SER A 28 0.63 8.17 -42.09
C SER A 28 1.12 7.60 -40.76
N ARG A 29 2.44 7.37 -40.72
CA ARG A 29 3.34 7.52 -39.57
C ARG A 29 3.02 6.69 -38.33
N GLY A 30 3.89 5.71 -38.07
CA GLY A 30 4.06 5.16 -36.73
C GLY A 30 4.22 6.30 -35.73
N ALA A 31 3.30 6.39 -34.77
CA ALA A 31 3.44 7.26 -33.64
C ALA A 31 4.68 6.80 -32.86
N LEU A 32 5.79 7.51 -33.03
CA LEU A 32 6.92 7.40 -32.11
C LEU A 32 6.44 8.01 -30.79
N TYR A 33 6.06 7.17 -29.85
CA TYR A 33 5.68 7.59 -28.51
C TYR A 33 6.96 7.98 -27.76
N PHE A 34 7.23 9.28 -27.67
CA PHE A 34 8.33 9.79 -26.84
C PHE A 34 7.88 9.80 -25.38
N ILE A 35 8.40 8.88 -24.58
CA ILE A 35 8.35 9.00 -23.12
C ILE A 35 9.32 10.12 -22.74
N ARG A 36 8.78 11.31 -22.44
CA ARG A 36 9.60 12.43 -21.96
C ARG A 36 9.96 12.19 -20.50
N MET A 37 11.18 11.76 -20.23
CA MET A 37 11.71 11.74 -18.86
C MET A 37 11.91 13.18 -18.38
N SER A 38 11.36 13.53 -17.22
CA SER A 38 11.52 14.85 -16.59
C SER A 38 12.74 14.87 -15.69
N THR A 39 13.54 15.94 -15.76
CA THR A 39 14.66 16.22 -14.84
C THR A 39 14.27 17.12 -13.67
N LYS A 40 12.99 17.53 -13.57
CA LYS A 40 12.51 18.44 -12.53
C LYS A 40 12.01 17.69 -11.30
N MET A 41 12.25 18.28 -10.14
CA MET A 41 11.55 17.89 -8.90
C MET A 41 10.04 18.02 -9.13
N PHE A 42 9.28 17.03 -8.66
CA PHE A 42 7.85 16.92 -8.87
C PHE A 42 7.18 16.47 -7.59
N PHE A 43 6.19 17.23 -7.15
CA PHE A 43 5.23 16.82 -6.13
C PHE A 43 3.85 16.91 -6.77
N PRO A 44 3.06 15.84 -6.76
CA PRO A 44 1.72 15.90 -7.30
C PRO A 44 0.86 16.82 -6.43
N SER A 45 -0.04 17.55 -7.07
CA SER A 45 -1.12 18.30 -6.43
C SER A 45 -2.43 17.79 -7.00
N PHE A 46 -3.39 17.55 -6.12
CA PHE A 46 -4.70 17.03 -6.49
C PHE A 46 -5.78 18.03 -6.12
N PRO A 47 -6.88 18.13 -6.90
CA PRO A 47 -7.95 19.08 -6.66
C PRO A 47 -8.95 18.58 -5.60
N PHE A 48 -8.50 17.75 -4.64
CA PHE A 48 -9.35 17.17 -3.59
C PHE A 48 -9.23 17.98 -2.30
N THR A 49 -10.28 17.99 -1.51
CA THR A 49 -10.23 18.53 -0.15
C THR A 49 -9.29 17.66 0.69
N GLU A 50 -8.27 18.30 1.26
CA GLU A 50 -7.32 17.68 2.17
C GLU A 50 -7.81 17.82 3.63
N ARG A 51 -7.59 16.77 4.41
CA ARG A 51 -7.99 16.62 5.81
C ARG A 51 -6.75 16.34 6.64
N GLN A 52 -6.62 17.05 7.76
CA GLN A 52 -5.50 16.91 8.70
C GLN A 52 -5.88 16.14 9.97
N ASP A 53 -7.17 15.95 10.23
CA ASP A 53 -7.70 15.21 11.38
C ASP A 53 -8.90 14.35 10.96
N VAL A 54 -9.32 13.45 11.84
CA VAL A 54 -10.53 12.65 11.71
C VAL A 54 -11.73 13.57 11.53
N TYR A 55 -12.58 13.22 10.57
CA TYR A 55 -13.78 13.97 10.18
C TYR A 55 -14.97 13.01 10.08
N PRO A 56 -16.23 13.52 10.06
CA PRO A 56 -17.42 12.69 10.27
C PRO A 56 -17.56 11.45 9.38
N GLU A 57 -17.12 11.49 8.11
CA GLU A 57 -17.24 10.35 7.19
C GLU A 57 -16.42 9.13 7.63
N ILE A 58 -15.22 9.36 8.18
CA ILE A 58 -14.29 8.30 8.59
C ILE A 58 -14.20 8.16 10.12
N ASP A 59 -15.05 8.85 10.87
CA ASP A 59 -15.04 8.82 12.33
C ASP A 59 -15.17 7.38 12.85
N PRO A 60 -14.16 6.84 13.54
CA PRO A 60 -14.15 5.44 13.93
C PRO A 60 -15.04 5.14 15.14
N GLU A 61 -15.60 6.15 15.83
CA GLU A 61 -16.41 5.92 17.04
C GLU A 61 -17.66 5.09 16.75
N VAL A 62 -18.26 5.24 15.56
CA VAL A 62 -19.41 4.43 15.12
C VAL A 62 -19.01 2.95 15.00
N GLN A 63 -17.83 2.68 14.46
CA GLN A 63 -17.26 1.34 14.26
C GLN A 63 -16.85 0.72 15.59
N TYR A 64 -16.37 1.52 16.54
CA TYR A 64 -16.04 1.07 17.89
C TYR A 64 -17.29 0.67 18.68
N ALA A 65 -18.32 1.50 18.63
CA ALA A 65 -19.58 1.26 19.33
C ALA A 65 -20.29 0.00 18.81
N SER A 66 -20.32 -0.19 17.49
CA SER A 66 -20.97 -1.33 16.83
C SER A 66 -20.07 -2.56 16.66
N LYS A 67 -18.77 -2.45 16.98
CA LYS A 67 -17.76 -3.50 16.81
C LYS A 67 -17.80 -4.11 15.39
N THR A 68 -17.73 -3.26 14.36
CA THR A 68 -17.89 -3.70 12.95
C THR A 68 -16.89 -4.76 12.49
N HIS A 69 -15.75 -4.88 13.17
CA HIS A 69 -14.71 -5.85 12.87
C HIS A 69 -14.72 -7.05 13.83
N LYS A 70 -15.78 -7.22 14.62
CA LYS A 70 -15.94 -8.40 15.48
C LYS A 70 -15.87 -9.67 14.64
N GLY A 71 -15.02 -10.58 15.08
CA GLY A 71 -14.78 -11.85 14.39
C GLY A 71 -13.91 -11.73 13.15
N LYS A 72 -13.34 -10.56 12.82
CA LYS A 72 -12.30 -10.41 11.79
C LYS A 72 -10.91 -10.62 12.41
N VAL A 73 -9.98 -11.17 11.63
CA VAL A 73 -8.57 -11.35 11.99
C VAL A 73 -7.71 -10.41 11.15
N VAL A 74 -6.94 -9.56 11.82
CA VAL A 74 -6.10 -8.53 11.20
C VAL A 74 -4.63 -8.82 11.48
N PHE A 75 -3.83 -8.96 10.42
CA PHE A 75 -2.38 -9.10 10.50
C PHE A 75 -1.69 -7.77 10.16
N ILE A 76 -0.89 -7.25 11.09
CA ILE A 76 -0.23 -5.95 10.95
C ILE A 76 1.28 -6.15 11.07
N THR A 77 2.03 -5.78 10.02
CA THR A 77 3.49 -5.74 10.07
C THR A 77 4.00 -4.35 10.47
N GLY A 78 5.14 -4.28 11.16
CA GLY A 78 5.62 -3.02 11.73
C GLY A 78 4.71 -2.50 12.86
N ALA A 79 4.04 -3.40 13.57
CA ALA A 79 3.00 -3.06 14.56
C ALA A 79 3.53 -2.51 15.90
N SER A 80 4.85 -2.43 16.08
CA SER A 80 5.44 -2.16 17.40
C SER A 80 5.56 -0.67 17.77
N ARG A 81 5.22 0.26 16.87
CA ARG A 81 5.29 1.71 17.11
C ARG A 81 4.55 2.49 16.01
N GLY A 82 4.33 3.79 16.26
CA GLY A 82 3.84 4.74 15.25
C GLY A 82 2.49 4.33 14.65
N ILE A 83 2.36 4.44 13.32
CA ILE A 83 1.12 4.10 12.61
C ILE A 83 0.69 2.65 12.89
N GLY A 84 1.64 1.70 12.92
CA GLY A 84 1.32 0.29 13.14
C GLY A 84 0.72 -0.01 14.52
N GLU A 85 1.20 0.70 15.54
CA GLU A 85 0.63 0.62 16.89
C GLU A 85 -0.78 1.21 16.95
N GLU A 86 -0.99 2.39 16.34
CA GLU A 86 -2.31 3.04 16.35
C GLU A 86 -3.34 2.27 15.49
N LEU A 87 -2.91 1.63 14.40
CA LEU A 87 -3.72 0.66 13.67
C LEU A 87 -4.13 -0.51 14.56
N ALA A 88 -3.18 -1.10 15.30
CA ALA A 88 -3.49 -2.21 16.21
C ALA A 88 -4.52 -1.81 17.28
N VAL A 89 -4.35 -0.64 17.91
CA VAL A 89 -5.32 -0.11 18.88
C VAL A 89 -6.70 0.11 18.23
N THR A 90 -6.73 0.71 17.04
CA THR A 90 -7.96 1.01 16.29
C THR A 90 -8.75 -0.25 15.95
N TYR A 91 -8.10 -1.27 15.38
CA TYR A 91 -8.77 -2.53 15.04
C TYR A 91 -9.19 -3.34 16.28
N ALA A 92 -8.42 -3.30 17.37
CA ALA A 92 -8.86 -3.89 18.65
C ALA A 92 -10.14 -3.21 19.18
N LYS A 93 -10.21 -1.87 19.14
CA LYS A 93 -11.42 -1.12 19.53
C LYS A 93 -12.61 -1.45 18.64
N ALA A 94 -12.40 -1.70 17.36
CA ALA A 94 -13.42 -2.18 16.42
C ALA A 94 -13.81 -3.67 16.61
N GLY A 95 -13.16 -4.40 17.52
CA GLY A 95 -13.50 -5.77 17.90
C GLY A 95 -12.75 -6.87 17.16
N ALA A 96 -11.72 -6.53 16.38
CA ALA A 96 -10.92 -7.52 15.65
C ALA A 96 -9.99 -8.32 16.58
N SER A 97 -9.66 -9.55 16.14
CA SER A 97 -8.51 -10.30 16.65
C SER A 97 -7.25 -9.89 15.88
N LEU A 98 -6.13 -9.76 16.57
CA LEU A 98 -4.91 -9.18 16.01
C LEU A 98 -3.74 -10.15 15.99
N ILE A 99 -3.00 -10.14 14.89
CA ILE A 99 -1.66 -10.71 14.76
C ILE A 99 -0.71 -9.52 14.55
N LEU A 100 0.17 -9.27 15.51
CA LEU A 100 1.14 -8.18 15.48
C LEU A 100 2.51 -8.76 15.13
N ALA A 101 3.12 -8.27 14.05
CA ALA A 101 4.46 -8.66 13.62
C ALA A 101 5.40 -7.46 13.59
N ALA A 102 6.53 -7.61 14.27
CA ALA A 102 7.65 -6.69 14.25
C ALA A 102 8.90 -7.40 14.80
N ARG A 103 10.08 -6.82 14.59
CA ARG A 103 11.36 -7.45 14.98
C ARG A 103 11.54 -7.58 16.50
N THR A 104 11.02 -6.63 17.28
CA THR A 104 11.31 -6.51 18.71
C THR A 104 10.11 -6.97 19.54
N GLN A 105 10.23 -8.14 20.19
CA GLN A 105 9.16 -8.72 21.02
C GLN A 105 8.70 -7.76 22.13
N LYS A 106 9.65 -7.19 22.90
CA LYS A 106 9.35 -6.28 24.01
C LYS A 106 8.46 -5.10 23.59
N ALA A 107 8.75 -4.48 22.44
CA ALA A 107 7.96 -3.35 21.94
C ALA A 107 6.54 -3.81 21.54
N MET A 108 6.38 -5.01 21.00
CA MET A 108 5.04 -5.56 20.73
C MET A 108 4.27 -5.91 22.01
N ASP A 109 4.95 -6.36 23.06
CA ASP A 109 4.33 -6.61 24.37
C ASP A 109 3.78 -5.32 24.99
N GLU A 110 4.50 -4.20 24.83
CA GLU A 110 4.06 -2.87 25.26
C GLU A 110 2.80 -2.43 24.49
N VAL A 111 2.76 -2.63 23.17
CA VAL A 111 1.57 -2.37 22.33
C VAL A 111 0.40 -3.26 22.76
N LYS A 112 0.64 -4.56 22.96
CA LYS A 112 -0.38 -5.50 23.45
C LYS A 112 -0.92 -5.07 24.82
N ALA A 113 -0.06 -4.65 25.75
CA ALA A 113 -0.48 -4.14 27.04
C ALA A 113 -1.32 -2.84 26.91
N LYS A 114 -0.94 -1.93 26.00
CA LYS A 114 -1.73 -0.72 25.69
C LYS A 114 -3.12 -1.07 25.16
N ILE A 115 -3.21 -2.06 24.28
CA ILE A 115 -4.48 -2.57 23.74
C ILE A 115 -5.33 -3.15 24.87
N LEU A 116 -4.78 -4.03 25.70
CA LEU A 116 -5.53 -4.69 26.78
C LEU A 116 -6.00 -3.72 27.87
N ARG A 117 -5.28 -2.61 28.11
CA ARG A 117 -5.78 -1.54 29.00
C ARG A 117 -7.04 -0.86 28.49
N GLN A 118 -7.16 -0.71 27.16
CA GLN A 118 -8.31 -0.04 26.53
C GLN A 118 -9.43 -1.00 26.14
N VAL A 119 -9.08 -2.25 25.84
CA VAL A 119 -9.99 -3.32 25.41
C VAL A 119 -9.57 -4.62 26.11
N PRO A 120 -9.97 -4.83 27.39
CA PRO A 120 -9.54 -6.00 28.17
C PRO A 120 -9.87 -7.36 27.54
N SER A 121 -10.90 -7.41 26.69
CA SER A 121 -11.31 -8.62 25.97
C SER A 121 -10.60 -8.82 24.62
N ALA A 122 -9.63 -7.98 24.25
CA ALA A 122 -8.97 -8.07 22.96
C ALA A 122 -8.13 -9.35 22.83
N HIS A 123 -8.18 -9.98 21.66
CA HIS A 123 -7.34 -11.12 21.34
C HIS A 123 -6.14 -10.68 20.52
N VAL A 124 -4.94 -10.77 21.10
CA VAL A 124 -3.70 -10.28 20.47
C VAL A 124 -2.62 -11.35 20.51
N LEU A 125 -2.21 -11.81 19.33
CA LEU A 125 -1.02 -12.63 19.09
C LEU A 125 0.12 -11.71 18.65
N THR A 126 1.29 -11.86 19.27
CA THR A 126 2.52 -11.15 18.88
C THR A 126 3.51 -12.17 18.35
N VAL A 127 4.10 -11.91 17.18
CA VAL A 127 5.10 -12.81 16.58
C VAL A 127 6.31 -11.98 16.14
N PRO A 128 7.52 -12.27 16.67
CA PRO A 128 8.74 -11.64 16.19
C PRO A 128 8.92 -11.94 14.70
N THR A 129 9.07 -10.89 13.89
CA THR A 129 9.17 -11.06 12.44
C THR A 129 10.00 -9.94 11.83
N ASP A 130 11.07 -10.32 11.13
CA ASP A 130 11.65 -9.52 10.07
C ASP A 130 10.94 -9.82 8.74
N VAL A 131 10.35 -8.81 8.10
CA VAL A 131 9.59 -9.00 6.86
C VAL A 131 10.46 -9.42 5.67
N VAL A 132 11.77 -9.16 5.72
CA VAL A 132 12.71 -9.58 4.67
C VAL A 132 13.05 -11.07 4.79
N ASP A 133 12.93 -11.64 5.98
CA ASP A 133 13.11 -13.07 6.24
C ASP A 133 11.84 -13.84 5.86
N LEU A 134 11.93 -14.58 4.76
CA LEU A 134 10.82 -15.35 4.20
C LEU A 134 10.21 -16.33 5.22
N TRP A 135 11.05 -17.03 5.99
CA TRP A 135 10.61 -18.07 6.90
C TRP A 135 9.94 -17.50 8.15
N GLN A 136 10.41 -16.34 8.63
CA GLN A 136 9.75 -15.65 9.74
C GLN A 136 8.36 -15.14 9.34
N VAL A 137 8.20 -14.62 8.12
CA VAL A 137 6.89 -14.18 7.61
C VAL A 137 5.94 -15.37 7.48
N GLU A 138 6.40 -16.48 6.91
CA GLU A 138 5.61 -17.71 6.82
C GLU A 138 5.14 -18.19 8.20
N ALA A 139 6.05 -18.25 9.16
CA ALA A 139 5.76 -18.67 10.53
C ALA A 139 4.74 -17.75 11.20
N ALA A 140 4.82 -16.43 11.00
CA ALA A 140 3.87 -15.47 11.55
C ALA A 140 2.46 -15.64 10.99
N VAL A 141 2.34 -15.84 9.68
CA VAL A 141 1.04 -16.12 9.04
C VAL A 141 0.49 -17.45 9.55
N LYS A 142 1.30 -18.51 9.58
CA LYS A 142 0.89 -19.84 10.08
C LYS A 142 0.41 -19.77 11.53
N ALA A 143 1.18 -19.15 12.43
CA ALA A 143 0.79 -18.99 13.83
C ALA A 143 -0.54 -18.23 13.98
N GLY A 144 -0.78 -17.22 13.14
CA GLY A 144 -2.05 -16.51 13.07
C GLY A 144 -3.23 -17.41 12.66
N ILE A 145 -3.04 -18.20 11.61
CA ILE A 145 -4.05 -19.17 11.14
C ILE A 145 -4.30 -20.26 12.17
N GLU A 146 -3.28 -20.81 12.80
CA GLU A 146 -3.43 -21.80 13.88
C GLU A 146 -4.19 -21.22 15.08
N ARG A 147 -3.93 -19.95 15.42
CA ARG A 147 -4.56 -19.31 16.58
C ARG A 147 -6.01 -18.91 16.35
N PHE A 148 -6.33 -18.41 15.15
CA PHE A 148 -7.61 -17.76 14.86
C PHE A 148 -8.44 -18.44 13.77
N GLY A 149 -7.89 -19.44 13.08
CA GLY A 149 -8.55 -20.24 12.05
C GLY A 149 -8.69 -19.56 10.68
N LYS A 150 -8.38 -18.27 10.57
CA LYS A 150 -8.54 -17.48 9.35
C LYS A 150 -7.71 -16.19 9.36
N LEU A 151 -7.70 -15.51 8.21
CA LEU A 151 -7.11 -14.20 8.01
C LEU A 151 -8.03 -13.38 7.11
N ASP A 152 -8.53 -12.24 7.60
CA ASP A 152 -9.49 -11.40 6.87
C ASP A 152 -8.86 -10.11 6.32
N ILE A 153 -7.87 -9.55 7.04
CA ILE A 153 -7.26 -8.27 6.70
C ILE A 153 -5.76 -8.37 6.94
N VAL A 154 -4.97 -7.89 5.98
CA VAL A 154 -3.53 -7.67 6.14
C VAL A 154 -3.21 -6.21 5.92
N ILE A 155 -2.42 -5.64 6.82
CA ILE A 155 -1.85 -4.31 6.70
C ILE A 155 -0.33 -4.46 6.67
N ALA A 156 0.22 -4.46 5.45
CA ALA A 156 1.64 -4.49 5.18
C ALA A 156 2.24 -3.09 5.43
N ASN A 157 2.45 -2.78 6.72
CA ASN A 157 2.86 -1.46 7.19
C ASN A 157 4.36 -1.35 7.50
N ALA A 158 5.08 -2.46 7.67
CA ALA A 158 6.52 -2.42 7.88
C ALA A 158 7.23 -1.63 6.76
N GLY A 159 8.13 -0.73 7.15
CA GLY A 159 8.84 0.10 6.20
C GLY A 159 10.10 0.71 6.79
N LYS A 160 11.02 1.09 5.90
CA LYS A 160 12.26 1.81 6.20
C LYS A 160 12.29 3.09 5.37
N ALA A 161 12.59 4.20 6.03
CA ALA A 161 12.82 5.49 5.38
C ALA A 161 14.28 5.63 4.94
N ASP A 162 14.51 6.59 4.05
CA ASP A 162 15.83 6.99 3.61
C ASP A 162 16.29 8.25 4.35
N ASP A 163 17.61 8.39 4.54
CA ASP A 163 18.21 9.65 4.95
C ASP A 163 18.34 10.58 3.73
N VAL A 164 17.55 11.64 3.68
CA VAL A 164 17.39 12.50 2.50
C VAL A 164 18.50 13.57 2.36
N THR A 165 19.74 13.16 2.60
CA THR A 165 20.93 14.02 2.69
C THR A 165 21.98 13.76 1.61
N GLN A 166 21.99 12.56 1.01
CA GLN A 166 23.04 12.10 0.08
C GLN A 166 22.50 11.81 -1.32
N SER A 167 23.28 12.09 -2.36
CA SER A 167 22.98 11.71 -3.74
C SER A 167 23.10 10.19 -3.98
N ILE A 168 22.66 9.74 -5.15
CA ILE A 168 22.67 8.31 -5.52
C ILE A 168 24.08 7.71 -5.44
N SER A 169 25.11 8.45 -5.84
CA SER A 169 26.50 7.99 -5.83
C SER A 169 27.18 8.06 -4.47
N GLU A 170 26.63 8.83 -3.53
CA GLU A 170 27.21 9.02 -2.17
C GLU A 170 26.64 8.06 -1.14
N LYS A 171 25.44 7.50 -1.40
CA LYS A 171 24.82 6.51 -0.53
C LYS A 171 25.57 5.19 -0.60
N ASP A 172 25.73 4.55 0.57
CA ASP A 172 26.17 3.15 0.62
C ASP A 172 25.17 2.27 -0.15
N PRO A 173 25.63 1.54 -1.19
CA PRO A 173 24.76 0.65 -1.96
C PRO A 173 24.02 -0.38 -1.10
N LEU A 174 24.61 -0.86 0.01
CA LEU A 174 23.97 -1.84 0.89
C LEU A 174 22.80 -1.22 1.66
N GLU A 175 22.97 -0.01 2.19
CA GLU A 175 21.89 0.69 2.88
C GLU A 175 20.79 1.17 1.92
N TRP A 176 21.17 1.54 0.69
CA TRP A 176 20.23 1.84 -0.40
C TRP A 176 19.33 0.63 -0.70
N TRP A 177 19.93 -0.55 -0.92
CA TRP A 177 19.17 -1.78 -1.21
C TRP A 177 18.32 -2.23 -0.03
N LYS A 178 18.82 -2.10 1.20
CA LYS A 178 18.06 -2.47 2.41
C LYS A 178 16.74 -1.71 2.54
N ILE A 179 16.64 -0.48 2.06
CA ILE A 179 15.37 0.27 2.01
C ILE A 179 14.40 -0.39 1.03
N VAL A 180 14.88 -0.74 -0.16
CA VAL A 180 14.09 -1.44 -1.19
C VAL A 180 13.68 -2.84 -0.71
N GLU A 181 14.57 -3.58 -0.06
CA GLU A 181 14.28 -4.90 0.47
C GLU A 181 13.18 -4.86 1.54
N VAL A 182 13.27 -3.95 2.52
CA VAL A 182 12.23 -3.84 3.55
C VAL A 182 10.89 -3.41 2.93
N ASN A 183 10.91 -2.41 2.05
CA ASN A 183 9.68 -1.80 1.54
C ASN A 183 9.02 -2.59 0.41
N VAL A 184 9.78 -3.33 -0.40
CA VAL A 184 9.26 -4.09 -1.57
C VAL A 184 9.28 -5.58 -1.29
N ARG A 185 10.45 -6.16 -1.03
CA ARG A 185 10.59 -7.61 -0.76
C ARG A 185 9.81 -8.00 0.51
N GLY A 186 9.81 -7.15 1.53
CA GLY A 186 9.01 -7.36 2.74
C GLY A 186 7.50 -7.41 2.46
N VAL A 187 6.98 -6.49 1.64
CA VAL A 187 5.57 -6.49 1.22
C VAL A 187 5.24 -7.74 0.40
N TYR A 188 6.10 -8.09 -0.55
CA TYR A 188 5.94 -9.30 -1.37
C TYR A 188 5.89 -10.57 -0.52
N ASN A 189 6.83 -10.76 0.41
CA ASN A 189 6.87 -11.92 1.29
C ASN A 189 5.55 -12.07 2.09
N VAL A 190 5.03 -10.96 2.63
CA VAL A 190 3.76 -10.95 3.35
C VAL A 190 2.60 -11.32 2.43
N ALA A 191 2.53 -10.73 1.24
CA ALA A 191 1.52 -11.04 0.24
C ALA A 191 1.55 -12.52 -0.15
N HIS A 192 2.73 -13.07 -0.43
CA HIS A 192 2.92 -14.45 -0.87
C HIS A 192 2.24 -15.46 0.06
N PHE A 193 2.43 -15.31 1.38
CA PHE A 193 1.84 -16.24 2.35
C PHE A 193 0.41 -15.90 2.74
N ALA A 194 -0.02 -14.63 2.65
CA ALA A 194 -1.31 -14.19 3.15
C ALA A 194 -2.44 -14.18 2.11
N LEU A 195 -2.14 -13.87 0.85
CA LEU A 195 -3.15 -13.71 -0.21
C LEU A 195 -4.03 -14.96 -0.42
N PRO A 196 -3.52 -16.21 -0.35
CA PRO A 196 -4.38 -17.39 -0.45
C PRO A 196 -5.46 -17.46 0.64
N TYR A 197 -5.19 -16.97 1.85
CA TYR A 197 -6.17 -16.92 2.94
C TYR A 197 -7.14 -15.75 2.77
N LEU A 198 -6.63 -14.57 2.39
CA LEU A 198 -7.45 -13.40 2.10
C LEU A 198 -8.44 -13.67 0.96
N SER A 199 -8.02 -14.37 -0.09
CA SER A 199 -8.89 -14.72 -1.21
C SER A 199 -10.05 -15.61 -0.79
N LYS A 200 -9.85 -16.53 0.17
CA LYS A 200 -10.93 -17.37 0.73
C LYS A 200 -11.89 -16.57 1.59
N ALA A 201 -11.39 -15.51 2.24
CA ALA A 201 -12.17 -14.65 3.14
C ALA A 201 -12.85 -13.47 2.42
N ASN A 202 -12.62 -13.28 1.12
CA ASN A 202 -12.93 -12.02 0.41
C ASN A 202 -12.35 -10.81 1.16
N GLY A 203 -11.11 -10.97 1.63
CA GLY A 203 -10.46 -10.10 2.58
C GLY A 203 -9.77 -8.89 1.95
N TYR A 204 -8.96 -8.21 2.75
CA TYR A 204 -8.29 -6.96 2.38
C TYR A 204 -6.78 -7.07 2.50
N PHE A 205 -6.05 -6.50 1.54
CA PHE A 205 -4.60 -6.36 1.54
C PHE A 205 -4.21 -4.89 1.35
N LEU A 206 -3.84 -4.21 2.43
CA LEU A 206 -3.49 -2.79 2.43
C LEU A 206 -1.98 -2.66 2.60
N VAL A 207 -1.35 -1.83 1.77
CA VAL A 207 0.08 -1.52 1.84
C VAL A 207 0.27 -0.07 2.26
N THR A 208 1.03 0.17 3.33
CA THR A 208 1.42 1.54 3.71
C THR A 208 2.45 2.06 2.72
N SER A 209 1.99 2.81 1.72
CA SER A 209 2.82 3.48 0.73
C SER A 209 3.25 4.88 1.22
N SER A 210 3.36 5.86 0.32
CA SER A 210 3.68 7.26 0.59
C SER A 210 3.41 8.13 -0.63
N MET A 211 3.18 9.43 -0.44
CA MET A 211 3.28 10.43 -1.51
C MET A 211 4.64 10.38 -2.23
N ALA A 212 5.70 9.91 -1.57
CA ALA A 212 7.01 9.72 -2.21
C ALA A 212 6.96 8.73 -3.40
N GLY A 213 6.00 7.80 -3.45
CA GLY A 213 5.82 6.91 -4.60
C GLY A 213 5.36 7.65 -5.86
N THR A 214 4.68 8.78 -5.70
CA THR A 214 4.15 9.62 -6.77
C THR A 214 4.94 10.91 -6.99
N ALA A 215 5.95 11.17 -6.15
CA ALA A 215 6.80 12.36 -6.20
C ALA A 215 8.22 12.02 -6.67
N ARG A 216 8.99 13.02 -7.11
CA ARG A 216 10.41 12.91 -7.44
C ARG A 216 11.16 14.07 -6.83
N TYR A 217 12.09 13.78 -5.92
CA TYR A 217 12.92 14.77 -5.23
C TYR A 217 14.32 14.24 -4.96
N GLN A 218 15.28 15.14 -4.76
CA GLN A 218 16.68 14.78 -4.54
C GLN A 218 16.85 13.99 -3.23
N TYR A 219 17.81 13.07 -3.27
CA TYR A 219 18.31 12.29 -2.13
C TYR A 219 17.37 11.20 -1.59
N GLY A 220 16.12 11.11 -2.06
CA GLY A 220 15.15 10.11 -1.60
C GLY A 220 14.94 8.92 -2.56
N SER A 221 15.94 8.61 -3.40
CA SER A 221 15.78 7.64 -4.49
C SER A 221 15.33 6.24 -4.07
N PRO A 222 15.95 5.54 -3.09
CA PRO A 222 15.52 4.18 -2.75
C PRO A 222 14.11 4.16 -2.15
N TYR A 223 13.77 5.17 -1.33
CA TYR A 223 12.44 5.26 -0.74
C TYR A 223 11.37 5.54 -1.79
N SER A 224 11.56 6.55 -2.63
CA SER A 224 10.60 6.92 -3.68
C SER A 224 10.37 5.77 -4.67
N ILE A 225 11.45 5.12 -5.12
CA ILE A 225 11.37 3.93 -6.00
C ILE A 225 10.62 2.80 -5.29
N SER A 226 10.93 2.52 -4.02
CA SER A 226 10.24 1.45 -3.28
C SER A 226 8.74 1.72 -3.10
N LYS A 227 8.35 2.97 -2.89
CA LYS A 227 6.95 3.37 -2.69
C LYS A 227 6.17 3.40 -4.00
N GLU A 228 6.83 3.75 -5.11
CA GLU A 228 6.27 3.57 -6.44
C GLU A 228 6.06 2.10 -6.77
N ALA A 229 7.05 1.25 -6.48
CA ALA A 229 6.97 -0.18 -6.77
C ALA A 229 5.78 -0.84 -6.05
N VAL A 230 5.52 -0.49 -4.80
CA VAL A 230 4.37 -1.05 -4.07
C VAL A 230 3.02 -0.46 -4.49
N ASN A 231 2.98 0.72 -5.11
CA ASN A 231 1.76 1.22 -5.74
C ASN A 231 1.38 0.34 -6.94
N ALA A 232 2.33 0.05 -7.82
CA ALA A 232 2.09 -0.90 -8.92
C ALA A 232 1.81 -2.32 -8.39
N PHE A 233 2.46 -2.74 -7.31
CA PHE A 233 2.27 -4.06 -6.71
C PHE A 233 0.80 -4.33 -6.33
N VAL A 234 0.09 -3.37 -5.74
CA VAL A 234 -1.31 -3.59 -5.33
C VAL A 234 -2.26 -3.75 -6.51
N GLU A 235 -1.92 -3.20 -7.68
CA GLU A 235 -2.65 -3.42 -8.94
C GLU A 235 -2.49 -4.87 -9.41
N TYR A 236 -1.27 -5.43 -9.37
CA TYR A 236 -1.05 -6.84 -9.67
C TYR A 236 -1.84 -7.75 -8.71
N VAL A 237 -1.86 -7.44 -7.41
CA VAL A 237 -2.67 -8.21 -6.46
C VAL A 237 -4.16 -8.15 -6.82
N ALA A 238 -4.68 -6.99 -7.22
CA ALA A 238 -6.09 -6.88 -7.64
C ALA A 238 -6.40 -7.72 -8.89
N LEU A 239 -5.47 -7.80 -9.84
CA LEU A 239 -5.61 -8.60 -11.06
C LEU A 239 -5.50 -10.10 -10.80
N GLU A 240 -4.54 -10.53 -9.97
CA GLU A 240 -4.25 -11.95 -9.72
C GLU A 240 -5.13 -12.54 -8.60
N PHE A 241 -5.63 -11.71 -7.69
CA PHE A 241 -6.50 -12.09 -6.57
C PHE A 241 -7.76 -11.22 -6.51
N PRO A 242 -8.68 -11.30 -7.49
CA PRO A 242 -9.83 -10.40 -7.61
C PRO A 242 -10.84 -10.47 -6.44
N MET A 243 -10.79 -11.54 -5.64
CA MET A 243 -11.59 -11.65 -4.42
C MET A 243 -11.04 -10.80 -3.27
N VAL A 244 -9.75 -10.41 -3.33
CA VAL A 244 -9.06 -9.59 -2.33
C VAL A 244 -9.16 -8.12 -2.71
N LYS A 245 -9.46 -7.27 -1.73
CA LYS A 245 -9.58 -5.81 -1.91
C LYS A 245 -8.26 -5.19 -1.54
N THR A 246 -7.64 -4.45 -2.45
CA THR A 246 -6.24 -4.04 -2.32
C THR A 246 -6.10 -2.52 -2.37
N PHE A 247 -5.20 -1.96 -1.56
CA PHE A 247 -5.00 -0.51 -1.51
C PHE A 247 -3.54 -0.19 -1.23
N ALA A 248 -2.97 0.79 -1.94
CA ALA A 248 -1.71 1.41 -1.58
C ALA A 248 -1.99 2.77 -0.94
N LEU A 249 -1.60 2.96 0.31
CA LEU A 249 -2.08 4.11 1.09
C LEU A 249 -0.94 5.04 1.47
N HIS A 250 -1.04 6.32 1.09
CA HIS A 250 -0.25 7.36 1.75
C HIS A 250 -0.90 7.72 3.08
N PRO A 251 -0.22 7.53 4.23
CA PRO A 251 -0.83 7.72 5.55
C PRO A 251 -0.79 9.17 6.05
N GLY A 252 -0.43 10.15 5.21
CA GLY A 252 -0.06 11.49 5.67
C GLY A 252 1.35 11.54 6.28
N VAL A 253 1.73 12.71 6.79
CA VAL A 253 2.94 12.99 7.55
C VAL A 253 2.55 13.15 9.02
N VAL A 254 2.56 12.04 9.75
CA VAL A 254 2.23 11.98 11.18
C VAL A 254 3.49 11.98 12.05
N ASP A 255 3.39 12.43 13.31
CA ASP A 255 4.53 12.42 14.24
C ASP A 255 4.88 10.98 14.64
N THR A 256 5.97 10.48 14.08
CA THR A 256 6.53 9.17 14.36
C THR A 256 8.04 9.28 14.48
N GLU A 257 8.68 8.28 15.06
CA GLU A 257 10.14 8.19 15.05
C GLU A 257 10.73 8.28 13.62
N MET A 258 10.00 7.82 12.60
CA MET A 258 10.43 7.90 11.21
C MET A 258 10.43 9.33 10.64
N THR A 259 9.54 10.20 11.11
CA THR A 259 9.39 11.59 10.62
C THR A 259 10.17 12.59 11.48
N ARG A 260 10.44 12.28 12.75
CA ARG A 260 11.28 13.10 13.64
C ARG A 260 12.69 13.25 13.09
N GLY A 261 13.15 14.50 12.99
CA GLY A 261 14.48 14.82 12.44
C GLY A 261 14.55 14.85 10.92
N THR A 262 13.45 14.58 10.21
CA THR A 262 13.37 14.79 8.76
C THR A 262 13.00 16.23 8.43
N ARG A 263 13.19 16.63 7.17
CA ARG A 263 12.77 17.94 6.65
C ARG A 263 11.25 18.07 6.39
N PHE A 264 10.47 17.03 6.72
CA PHE A 264 9.02 16.98 6.50
C PHE A 264 8.33 17.00 7.88
N PRO A 265 7.89 18.17 8.36
CA PRO A 265 7.26 18.28 9.68
C PRO A 265 5.92 17.54 9.68
N PRO A 266 5.54 16.90 10.80
CA PRO A 266 4.21 16.34 10.95
C PRO A 266 3.11 17.38 10.78
N THR A 267 2.12 17.08 9.94
CA THR A 267 0.98 17.94 9.66
C THR A 267 -0.36 17.28 10.00
N GLU A 268 -0.42 15.95 10.04
CA GLU A 268 -1.65 15.21 10.30
C GLU A 268 -1.72 14.65 11.72
N ASN A 269 -2.93 14.58 12.27
CA ASN A 269 -3.25 13.85 13.48
C ASN A 269 -2.96 12.35 13.30
N VAL A 270 -2.29 11.75 14.28
CA VAL A 270 -1.92 10.32 14.25
C VAL A 270 -3.13 9.39 14.10
N ARG A 271 -4.33 9.83 14.48
CA ARG A 271 -5.59 9.07 14.35
C ARG A 271 -6.16 9.04 12.93
N LEU A 272 -5.76 9.97 12.05
CA LEU A 272 -6.33 10.08 10.70
C LEU A 272 -6.10 8.82 9.88
N ALA A 273 -4.86 8.35 9.78
CA ALA A 273 -4.54 7.16 9.00
C ALA A 273 -5.26 5.90 9.52
N PRO A 274 -5.22 5.54 10.82
CA PRO A 274 -5.98 4.40 11.31
C PRO A 274 -7.49 4.48 11.06
N ALA A 275 -8.10 5.67 11.17
CA ALA A 275 -9.52 5.88 10.87
C ALA A 275 -9.84 5.60 9.40
N ALA A 276 -9.02 6.11 8.47
CA ALA A 276 -9.17 5.84 7.05
C ALA A 276 -8.99 4.35 6.71
N TYR A 277 -8.01 3.67 7.32
CA TYR A 277 -7.81 2.23 7.11
C TYR A 277 -9.02 1.43 7.58
N LEU A 278 -9.60 1.79 8.73
CA LEU A 278 -10.81 1.16 9.26
C LEU A 278 -12.04 1.44 8.40
N TYR A 279 -12.14 2.63 7.81
CA TYR A 279 -13.20 2.97 6.86
C TYR A 279 -13.11 2.13 5.58
N LEU A 280 -11.91 1.98 5.01
CA LEU A 280 -11.69 1.20 3.79
C LEU A 280 -12.06 -0.28 3.99
N THR A 281 -11.69 -0.86 5.13
CA THR A 281 -11.97 -2.27 5.45
C THR A 281 -13.40 -2.53 5.94
N ALA A 282 -14.22 -1.48 6.10
CA ALA A 282 -15.65 -1.60 6.34
C ALA A 282 -16.47 -1.85 5.05
N GLY A 283 -15.84 -1.82 3.87
CA GLY A 283 -16.42 -2.24 2.59
C GLY A 283 -17.18 -1.15 1.81
N LYS A 284 -17.34 0.05 2.36
CA LYS A 284 -18.03 1.16 1.66
C LYS A 284 -17.26 1.70 0.45
N ALA A 285 -15.95 1.48 0.45
CA ALA A 285 -15.02 2.04 -0.53
C ALA A 285 -14.35 0.97 -1.41
N ASP A 286 -14.92 -0.23 -1.53
CA ASP A 286 -14.34 -1.33 -2.31
C ASP A 286 -14.14 -0.99 -3.80
N TRP A 287 -14.86 0.00 -4.33
CA TRP A 287 -14.67 0.51 -5.70
C TRP A 287 -13.29 1.16 -5.91
N LEU A 288 -12.60 1.55 -4.84
CA LEU A 288 -11.22 2.05 -4.89
C LEU A 288 -10.18 0.92 -4.88
N SER A 289 -10.58 -0.35 -4.79
CA SER A 289 -9.65 -1.48 -4.79
C SER A 289 -8.73 -1.45 -6.03
N GLY A 290 -7.46 -1.81 -5.83
CA GLY A 290 -6.42 -1.78 -6.85
C GLY A 290 -5.78 -0.40 -7.05
N ARG A 291 -6.00 0.59 -6.17
CA ARG A 291 -5.54 1.97 -6.37
C ARG A 291 -4.66 2.52 -5.27
N TYR A 292 -3.89 3.54 -5.61
CA TYR A 292 -3.21 4.42 -4.66
C TYR A 292 -4.19 5.45 -4.08
N ILE A 293 -4.20 5.64 -2.76
CA ILE A 293 -5.06 6.62 -2.10
C ILE A 293 -4.27 7.36 -1.03
N SER A 294 -4.43 8.69 -0.95
CA SER A 294 -4.02 9.43 0.24
C SER A 294 -5.12 9.40 1.29
N VAL A 295 -4.78 9.05 2.53
CA VAL A 295 -5.74 9.12 3.66
C VAL A 295 -6.13 10.56 4.02
N THR A 296 -5.38 11.54 3.51
CA THR A 296 -5.67 12.95 3.68
C THR A 296 -6.81 13.43 2.77
N TRP A 297 -7.11 12.71 1.69
CA TRP A 297 -8.23 13.08 0.83
C TRP A 297 -9.58 12.83 1.50
N ASP A 298 -10.52 13.76 1.34
CA ASP A 298 -11.88 13.60 1.84
C ASP A 298 -12.61 12.44 1.13
N MET A 299 -12.85 11.35 1.85
CA MET A 299 -13.46 10.14 1.33
C MET A 299 -14.93 10.35 0.92
N GLY A 300 -15.63 11.28 1.57
CA GLY A 300 -17.01 11.63 1.25
C GLY A 300 -17.10 12.41 -0.05
N GLU A 301 -16.17 13.35 -0.26
CA GLU A 301 -15.99 14.05 -1.54
C GLU A 301 -15.59 13.07 -2.65
N LEU A 302 -14.61 12.20 -2.42
CA LEU A 302 -14.20 11.20 -3.41
C LEU A 302 -15.38 10.31 -3.84
N GLN A 303 -16.19 9.87 -2.87
CA GLN A 303 -17.37 9.05 -3.11
C GLN A 303 -18.46 9.79 -3.89
N SER A 304 -18.77 11.03 -3.53
CA SER A 304 -19.95 11.75 -4.02
C SER A 304 -19.70 12.60 -5.28
N VAL A 305 -18.47 13.07 -5.48
CA VAL A 305 -18.11 14.01 -6.56
C VAL A 305 -17.20 13.37 -7.60
N TRP A 306 -16.27 12.52 -7.17
CA TRP A 306 -15.17 12.07 -8.04
C TRP A 306 -15.27 10.62 -8.50
N LYS A 307 -16.08 9.78 -7.84
CA LYS A 307 -16.15 8.34 -8.07
C LYS A 307 -16.30 7.96 -9.55
N ASP A 308 -17.30 8.49 -10.23
CA ASP A 308 -17.59 8.11 -11.62
C ASP A 308 -16.42 8.51 -12.54
N LYS A 309 -15.88 9.73 -12.37
CA LYS A 309 -14.72 10.20 -13.13
C LYS A 309 -13.49 9.32 -12.90
N ILE A 310 -13.22 8.94 -11.64
CA ILE A 310 -12.08 8.09 -11.28
C ILE A 310 -12.22 6.71 -11.94
N LEU A 311 -13.41 6.13 -11.94
CA LEU A 311 -13.68 4.82 -12.55
C LEU A 311 -13.61 4.88 -14.07
N GLU A 312 -14.24 5.88 -14.69
CA GLU A 312 -14.25 6.10 -16.15
C GLU A 312 -12.84 6.33 -16.70
N SER A 313 -12.06 7.17 -16.01
CA SER A 313 -10.68 7.45 -16.42
C SER A 313 -9.68 6.42 -15.93
N ASP A 314 -10.10 5.42 -15.16
CA ASP A 314 -9.25 4.48 -14.41
C ASP A 314 -8.04 5.19 -13.76
N ALA A 315 -8.35 6.17 -12.90
CA ALA A 315 -7.36 7.00 -12.21
C ALA A 315 -6.77 6.30 -10.98
N PHE A 316 -5.70 6.89 -10.44
CA PHE A 316 -4.97 6.44 -9.25
C PHE A 316 -4.22 5.11 -9.38
N VAL A 317 -3.81 4.79 -10.60
CA VAL A 317 -3.00 3.62 -10.96
C VAL A 317 -1.67 4.06 -11.58
N SER A 318 -0.64 3.23 -11.44
CA SER A 318 0.70 3.43 -11.96
C SER A 318 0.78 3.02 -13.43
N ARG A 319 0.40 3.94 -14.33
CA ARG A 319 0.51 3.71 -15.78
C ARG A 319 0.96 4.97 -16.53
N ILE A 320 1.51 4.75 -17.72
CA ILE A 320 1.80 5.82 -18.67
C ILE A 320 0.52 6.11 -19.44
N THR A 321 0.06 7.36 -19.42
CA THR A 321 -1.12 7.82 -20.17
C THR A 321 -0.71 8.78 -21.28
N VAL A 322 -1.43 8.73 -22.40
CA VAL A 322 -1.36 9.75 -23.45
C VAL A 322 -2.58 10.66 -23.26
N PRO A 323 -2.43 11.99 -23.27
CA PRO A 323 -3.58 12.89 -23.24
C PRO A 323 -4.41 12.63 -24.49
N VAL A 324 -5.68 12.26 -24.31
CA VAL A 324 -6.70 12.14 -25.36
C VAL A 324 -7.65 13.32 -25.28
#